data_AF-A0A7C9VNN3-F1
#
_entry.id   AF-A0A7C9VNN3-F1
#
_cell.length_a   1.000
_cell.length_b   1.000
_cell.length_c   1.000
_cell.angle_alpha   90.00
_cell.angle_beta   90.00
_cell.angle_gamma   90.00
#
_symmetry.space_group_name_H-M   'P 1'
#
loop_
_entity.id
_entity.type
_entity.pdbx_description
1 polymer ?
#
loop_
_entity_poly.entity_id
_entity_poly.type
_entity_poly.pdbx_seq_one_letter_code
_entity_poly.pdbx_strand_id
1 'polypeptide(L)'
;MGRFLVALALTLGFAVLSAPHASASEGTRWQVTPCASGSKALWLPRVDKFGTDISCTTEEARAAAVKAAVDSGSPTRMMNVAIAFAQQISDKALTAESTCVLGAKGAIGEALGTCVAA
;
A
#
# COMPACT_ATOMS: atom_id res chain seq x y z
N MET A 1 -14.01 -29.11 31.70
CA MET A 1 -13.07 -28.43 30.77
C MET A 1 -13.68 -28.07 29.41
N GLY A 2 -14.75 -28.72 28.92
CA GLY A 2 -15.32 -28.40 27.58
C GLY A 2 -16.04 -27.05 27.46
N ARG A 3 -16.65 -26.54 28.55
CA ARG A 3 -17.44 -25.28 28.51
C ARG A 3 -16.57 -24.03 28.33
N PHE A 4 -15.32 -24.07 28.80
CA PHE A 4 -14.35 -22.98 28.64
C PHE A 4 -13.83 -22.87 27.20
N LEU A 5 -13.64 -24.00 26.52
CA LEU A 5 -13.19 -24.04 25.13
C LEU A 5 -14.27 -23.52 24.17
N VAL A 6 -15.54 -23.82 24.44
CA VAL A 6 -16.68 -23.28 23.67
C VAL A 6 -16.82 -21.76 23.85
N ALA A 7 -16.64 -21.25 25.07
CA ALA A 7 -16.67 -19.82 25.33
C ALA A 7 -15.52 -19.08 24.63
N LEU A 8 -14.31 -19.66 24.64
CA LEU A 8 -13.14 -19.07 23.97
C LEU A 8 -13.30 -19.03 22.45
N ALA A 9 -13.86 -20.09 21.86
CA ALA A 9 -14.14 -20.17 20.42
C ALA A 9 -15.17 -19.12 19.97
N LEU A 10 -16.20 -18.85 20.79
CA LEU A 10 -17.20 -17.82 20.50
C LEU A 10 -16.62 -16.40 20.60
N THR A 11 -15.75 -16.14 21.58
CA THR A 11 -15.09 -14.82 21.71
C THR A 11 -14.09 -14.53 20.60
N LEU A 12 -13.36 -15.56 20.13
CA LEU A 12 -12.45 -15.42 18.99
C LEU A 12 -13.21 -15.27 17.66
N GLY A 13 -14.34 -15.96 17.50
CA GLY A 13 -15.22 -15.78 16.33
C GLY A 13 -15.78 -14.36 16.21
N PHE A 14 -16.19 -13.76 17.34
CA PHE A 14 -16.69 -12.38 17.35
C PHE A 14 -15.59 -11.35 17.08
N ALA A 15 -14.36 -11.55 17.57
CA ALA A 15 -13.26 -10.62 17.33
C ALA A 15 -12.84 -10.56 15.85
N VAL A 16 -12.92 -11.69 15.13
CA VAL A 16 -12.61 -11.74 13.68
C VAL A 16 -13.73 -11.12 12.83
N LEU A 17 -14.99 -11.22 13.28
CA LEU A 17 -16.15 -10.63 12.60
C LEU A 17 -16.39 -9.15 12.93
N SER A 18 -15.73 -8.62 13.96
CA SER A 18 -15.89 -7.23 14.43
C SER A 18 -14.64 -6.38 14.20
N ALA A 19 -13.62 -6.91 13.51
CA ALA A 19 -12.55 -6.06 13.01
C ALA A 19 -13.22 -5.02 12.09
N PRO A 20 -13.19 -3.72 12.43
CA PRO A 20 -13.72 -2.73 11.52
C PRO A 20 -12.95 -2.92 10.22
N HIS A 21 -13.65 -3.31 9.16
CA HIS A 21 -13.13 -3.09 7.81
C HIS A 21 -12.64 -1.64 7.83
N ALA A 22 -11.37 -1.40 7.49
CA ALA A 22 -10.86 -0.05 7.30
C ALA A 22 -11.88 0.64 6.41
N SER A 23 -12.75 1.43 7.02
CA SER A 23 -14.00 1.80 6.40
C SER A 23 -13.58 2.89 5.45
N ALA A 24 -13.60 2.58 4.16
CA ALA A 24 -13.77 3.55 3.11
C ALA A 24 -14.62 4.71 3.65
N SER A 25 -14.05 5.90 3.84
CA SER A 25 -14.86 6.94 4.49
C SER A 25 -15.89 7.42 3.47
N GLU A 26 -17.15 7.46 3.89
CA GLU A 26 -18.20 8.10 3.11
C GLU A 26 -17.72 9.51 2.70
N GLY A 27 -17.91 9.87 1.43
CA GLY A 27 -17.45 11.17 0.91
C GLY A 27 -15.96 11.29 0.59
N THR A 28 -15.28 10.20 0.20
CA THR A 28 -13.93 10.27 -0.38
C THR A 28 -13.89 9.78 -1.82
N ARG A 29 -12.93 10.27 -2.59
CA ARG A 29 -12.67 9.86 -3.97
C ARG A 29 -11.18 9.87 -4.31
N TRP A 30 -10.79 9.11 -5.33
CA TRP A 30 -9.45 9.22 -5.89
C TRP A 30 -9.32 10.44 -6.80
N GLN A 31 -8.41 11.34 -6.46
CA GLN A 31 -7.84 12.28 -7.42
C GLN A 31 -6.72 11.57 -8.19
N VAL A 32 -6.99 11.24 -9.46
CA VAL A 32 -6.05 10.53 -10.33
C VAL A 32 -5.29 11.54 -11.19
N THR A 33 -3.97 11.56 -11.03
CA THR A 33 -3.07 12.40 -11.84
C THR A 33 -2.22 11.50 -12.74
N PRO A 34 -2.38 11.56 -14.06
CA PRO A 34 -1.55 10.78 -14.98
C PRO A 34 -0.07 11.10 -14.79
N CYS A 35 0.77 10.07 -14.82
CA CYS A 35 2.20 10.26 -14.92
C CYS A 35 2.59 10.67 -16.35
N ALA A 36 3.74 11.33 -16.50
CA ALA A 36 4.25 11.71 -17.83
C ALA A 36 4.50 10.46 -18.69
N SER A 37 4.41 10.60 -20.01
CA SER A 37 4.67 9.48 -20.93
C SER A 37 6.04 8.82 -20.65
N GLY A 38 6.06 7.48 -20.63
CA GLY A 38 7.24 6.69 -20.28
C GLY A 38 7.50 6.57 -18.76
N SER A 39 6.66 7.16 -17.92
CA SER A 39 6.69 7.00 -16.46
C SER A 39 5.37 6.45 -15.95
N LYS A 40 5.42 5.77 -14.80
CA LYS A 40 4.25 5.22 -14.12
C LYS A 40 4.36 5.45 -12.61
N ALA A 41 3.23 5.44 -11.91
CA ALA A 41 3.22 5.54 -10.46
C ALA A 41 3.81 4.26 -9.84
N LEU A 42 4.95 4.40 -9.18
CA LEU A 42 5.67 3.28 -8.58
C LEU A 42 6.02 3.55 -7.13
N TRP A 43 5.87 2.51 -6.31
CA TRP A 43 6.39 2.51 -4.94
C TRP A 43 7.91 2.26 -4.95
N LEU A 44 8.62 3.17 -4.30
CA LEU A 44 10.06 3.19 -4.12
C LEU A 44 10.41 2.94 -2.65
N PRO A 45 11.45 2.13 -2.37
CA PRO A 45 11.96 1.96 -1.01
C PRO A 45 12.63 3.26 -0.54
N ARG A 46 12.32 3.70 0.69
CA ARG A 46 13.03 4.83 1.29
C ARG A 46 14.47 4.48 1.65
N VAL A 47 15.33 5.50 1.65
CA VAL A 47 16.78 5.35 1.89
C VAL A 47 17.16 5.69 3.33
N ASP A 48 16.57 6.76 3.87
CA ASP A 48 16.89 7.39 5.15
C ASP A 48 16.05 6.87 6.33
N LYS A 49 14.87 6.33 6.05
CA LYS A 49 13.91 5.87 7.06
C LYS A 49 13.15 4.64 6.62
N PHE A 50 12.49 3.99 7.57
CA PHE A 50 11.61 2.86 7.30
C PHE A 50 10.40 3.30 6.45
N GLY A 51 9.98 2.41 5.54
CA GLY A 51 8.84 2.58 4.66
C GLY A 51 9.19 2.93 3.21
N THR A 52 8.22 3.52 2.54
CA THR A 52 8.20 3.68 1.09
C THR A 52 7.63 5.04 0.71
N ASP A 53 7.89 5.45 -0.53
CA ASP A 53 7.25 6.59 -1.16
C ASP A 53 6.74 6.18 -2.53
N ILE A 54 5.64 6.79 -2.97
CA ILE A 54 5.13 6.62 -4.33
C ILE A 54 5.40 7.89 -5.14
N SER A 55 5.88 7.71 -6.36
CA SER A 55 6.12 8.80 -7.30
C SER A 55 5.96 8.33 -8.75
N CYS A 56 5.75 9.28 -9.66
CA CYS A 56 5.86 9.00 -11.09
C CYS A 56 7.34 8.81 -11.45
N THR A 57 7.69 7.62 -11.89
CA THR A 57 9.07 7.26 -12.26
C THR A 57 9.08 6.12 -13.27
N THR A 58 10.25 5.64 -13.66
CA THR A 58 10.39 4.52 -14.60
C THR A 58 10.72 3.22 -13.87
N GLU A 59 10.50 2.09 -14.53
CA GLU A 59 10.84 0.79 -13.94
C GLU A 59 12.35 0.63 -13.75
N GLU A 60 13.15 1.22 -14.63
CA GLU A 60 14.62 1.23 -14.55
C GLU A 60 15.08 2.01 -13.32
N ALA A 61 14.48 3.18 -13.06
CA ALA A 61 14.78 3.97 -11.87
C ALA A 61 14.40 3.23 -10.58
N ARG A 62 13.23 2.56 -10.56
CA ARG A 62 12.83 1.70 -9.45
C ARG A 62 13.79 0.53 -9.25
N ALA A 63 14.21 -0.14 -10.32
CA ALA A 63 15.16 -1.25 -10.27
C ALA A 63 16.52 -0.78 -9.71
N ALA A 64 16.98 0.41 -10.11
CA ALA A 64 18.19 1.01 -9.55
C ALA A 64 18.06 1.30 -8.05
N ALA A 65 16.91 1.82 -7.60
CA ALA A 65 16.65 2.06 -6.18
C ALA A 65 16.63 0.76 -5.36
N VAL A 66 16.01 -0.31 -5.90
CA VAL A 66 16.01 -1.65 -5.30
C VAL A 66 17.43 -2.21 -5.23
N LYS A 67 18.20 -2.13 -6.33
CA LYS A 67 19.59 -2.58 -6.37
C LYS A 67 20.44 -1.84 -5.32
N ALA A 68 20.30 -0.52 -5.25
CA ALA A 68 21.02 0.28 -4.25
C ALA A 68 20.63 -0.08 -2.81
N ALA A 69 19.39 -0.49 -2.57
CA ALA A 69 18.94 -0.96 -1.25
C ALA A 69 19.56 -2.33 -0.90
N VAL A 70 19.59 -3.27 -1.85
CA VAL A 70 20.22 -4.58 -1.67
C VAL A 70 21.73 -4.45 -1.46
N ASP A 71 22.40 -3.71 -2.33
CA ASP A 71 23.86 -3.51 -2.29
C ASP A 71 24.32 -2.80 -1.00
N SER A 72 23.42 -2.13 -0.29
CA SER A 72 23.73 -1.46 0.98
C SER A 72 23.94 -2.40 2.17
N GLY A 73 23.48 -3.66 2.07
CA GLY A 73 23.51 -4.62 3.17
C GLY A 73 22.62 -4.26 4.37
N SER A 74 21.87 -3.15 4.33
CA SER A 74 21.00 -2.71 5.43
C SER A 74 19.71 -3.53 5.48
N PRO A 75 19.41 -4.24 6.59
CA PRO A 75 18.16 -4.98 6.74
C PRO A 75 16.93 -4.09 6.61
N THR A 76 17.02 -2.85 7.10
CA THR A 76 15.94 -1.85 6.99
C THR A 76 15.65 -1.51 5.54
N ARG A 77 16.69 -1.27 4.73
CA ARG A 77 16.52 -0.92 3.32
C ARG A 77 16.00 -2.11 2.50
N MET A 78 16.42 -3.32 2.81
CA MET A 78 15.86 -4.53 2.21
C MET A 78 14.38 -4.73 2.59
N MET A 79 13.99 -4.45 3.84
CA MET A 79 12.59 -4.49 4.24
C MET A 79 11.75 -3.43 3.51
N ASN A 80 12.29 -2.22 3.30
CA ASN A 80 11.62 -1.19 2.51
C ASN A 80 11.34 -1.65 1.06
N VAL A 81 12.26 -2.43 0.46
CA VAL A 81 12.03 -3.04 -0.88
C VAL A 81 10.84 -4.00 -0.83
N ALA A 82 10.77 -4.87 0.17
CA ALA A 82 9.66 -5.82 0.31
C ALA A 82 8.32 -5.10 0.48
N ILE A 83 8.27 -4.03 1.30
CA ILE A 83 7.08 -3.21 1.49
C ILE A 83 6.68 -2.51 0.19
N ALA A 84 7.63 -1.94 -0.54
CA ALA A 84 7.35 -1.27 -1.83
C ALA A 84 6.80 -2.26 -2.85
N PHE A 85 7.30 -3.50 -2.85
CA PHE A 85 6.79 -4.55 -3.71
C PHE A 85 5.39 -4.99 -3.31
N ALA A 86 5.14 -5.18 -2.01
CA ALA A 86 3.82 -5.54 -1.49
C ALA A 86 2.77 -4.48 -1.84
N GLN A 87 3.06 -3.19 -1.60
CA GLN A 87 2.17 -2.09 -1.97
C GLN A 87 1.90 -2.03 -3.47
N GLN A 88 2.95 -2.19 -4.30
CA GLN A 88 2.77 -2.22 -5.75
C GLN A 88 1.83 -3.35 -6.21
N ILE A 89 1.87 -4.51 -5.54
CA ILE A 89 0.97 -5.63 -5.83
C ILE A 89 -0.44 -5.32 -5.35
N SER A 90 -0.60 -4.81 -4.13
CA SER A 90 -1.90 -4.42 -3.57
C SER A 90 -2.62 -3.42 -4.48
N ASP A 91 -1.88 -2.48 -5.06
CA ASP A 91 -2.42 -1.44 -5.93
C ASP A 91 -2.80 -1.95 -7.33
N LYS A 92 -2.42 -3.17 -7.74
CA LYS A 92 -2.80 -3.71 -9.07
C LYS A 92 -4.31 -3.81 -9.28
N ALA A 93 -5.07 -3.99 -8.21
CA ALA A 93 -6.53 -4.06 -8.26
C ALA A 93 -7.21 -2.69 -8.10
N LEU A 94 -6.43 -1.63 -7.83
CA LEU A 94 -6.95 -0.30 -7.54
C LEU A 94 -7.41 0.39 -8.83
N THR A 95 -8.62 0.95 -8.77
CA THR A 95 -9.23 1.73 -9.85
C THR A 95 -9.64 3.11 -9.32
N ALA A 96 -9.94 4.06 -10.21
CA ALA A 96 -10.42 5.39 -9.82
C ALA A 96 -11.73 5.33 -9.00
N GLU A 97 -12.56 4.31 -9.23
CA GLU A 97 -13.82 4.07 -8.53
C GLU A 97 -13.68 3.25 -7.25
N SER A 98 -12.47 2.76 -6.96
CA SER A 98 -12.21 2.03 -5.72
C SER A 98 -12.41 2.96 -4.54
N THR A 99 -13.00 2.45 -3.48
CA THR A 99 -13.10 3.22 -2.24
C THR A 99 -11.72 3.48 -1.64
N CYS A 100 -11.58 4.58 -0.90
CA CYS A 100 -10.28 4.98 -0.36
C CYS A 100 -10.38 5.61 1.03
N VAL A 101 -9.23 5.75 1.68
CA VAL A 101 -9.08 6.41 2.99
C VAL A 101 -8.45 7.77 2.75
N LEU A 102 -9.01 8.83 3.31
CA LEU A 102 -8.53 10.20 3.12
C LEU A 102 -7.01 10.31 3.30
N GLY A 103 -6.33 10.90 2.31
CA GLY A 103 -4.87 11.07 2.29
C GLY A 103 -4.08 9.84 1.84
N ALA A 104 -4.72 8.68 1.62
CA ALA A 104 -4.06 7.53 1.03
C ALA A 104 -3.51 7.87 -0.36
N LYS A 105 -2.38 7.26 -0.71
CA LYS A 105 -1.80 7.32 -2.05
C LYS A 105 -1.75 5.92 -2.63
N GLY A 106 -1.84 5.80 -3.94
CA GLY A 106 -1.76 4.52 -4.63
C GLY A 106 -1.43 4.66 -6.11
N ALA A 107 -0.93 3.59 -6.69
CA ALA A 107 -0.74 3.46 -8.13
C ALA A 107 -2.05 2.98 -8.77
N ILE A 108 -2.73 3.86 -9.53
CA ILE A 108 -3.96 3.53 -10.23
C ILE A 108 -3.62 3.34 -11.70
N GLY A 109 -3.38 2.09 -12.09
CA GLY A 109 -2.77 1.78 -13.39
C GLY A 109 -1.39 2.44 -13.50
N GLU A 110 -1.23 3.36 -14.45
CA GLU A 110 0.01 4.14 -14.62
C GLU A 110 -0.02 5.51 -13.93
N ALA A 111 -1.15 5.88 -13.31
CA ALA A 111 -1.36 7.20 -12.73
C ALA A 111 -1.17 7.21 -11.21
N LEU A 112 -0.84 8.38 -10.67
CA LEU A 112 -0.73 8.63 -9.24
C LEU A 112 -2.10 8.98 -8.67
N GLY A 113 -2.61 8.14 -7.77
CA GLY A 113 -3.82 8.39 -7.01
C GLY A 113 -3.52 9.07 -5.67
N THR A 114 -4.29 10.10 -5.32
CA THR A 114 -4.40 10.61 -3.95
C THR A 114 -5.87 10.62 -3.54
N CYS A 115 -6.19 9.99 -2.42
CA CYS A 115 -7.54 10.00 -1.89
C CYS A 115 -7.84 11.34 -1.23
N VAL A 116 -8.88 12.02 -1.70
CA VAL A 116 -9.30 13.34 -1.24
C VAL A 116 -10.76 13.30 -0.78
N ALA A 117 -11.19 14.30 -0.02
CA ALA A 117 -12.62 14.50 0.25
C ALA A 117 -13.33 14.79 -1.08
N ALA A 118 -14.51 14.20 -1.26
CA ALA A 118 -15.27 14.22 -2.51
C ALA A 118 -15.83 15.59 -2.88
#